data_AF-A0A1R0GSW0-F1
#
_entry.id   AF-A0A1R0GSW0-F1
#
_cell.length_a   1.000
_cell.length_b   1.000
_cell.length_c   1.000
_cell.angle_alpha   90.00
_cell.angle_beta   90.00
_cell.angle_gamma   90.00
#
_symmetry.space_group_name_H-M   'P 1'
#
loop_
_entity.id
_entity.type
_entity.pdbx_description
1 polymer ?
#
loop_
_entity_poly.entity_id
_entity_poly.type
_entity_poly.pdbx_seq_one_letter_code
_entity_poly.pdbx_strand_id
1 'polypeptide(L)'
;METNSIPRVKVYELSSDANWNDLGTGYCTFENVDDQYRIKVVSEDDDSVLILDNELLLDEKYQKEQSSLIVWTEPGDKDMAISFQEADSCLEIWYF
;
A
#
# COMPACT_ATOMS: atom_id res chain seq x y z
N MET A 1 7.42 -17.72 -17.73
CA MET A 1 7.48 -16.28 -17.42
C MET A 1 6.15 -15.99 -16.77
N GLU A 2 6.10 -16.08 -15.45
CA GLU A 2 4.85 -15.84 -14.73
C GLU A 2 4.53 -14.36 -14.91
N THR A 3 3.40 -14.07 -15.55
CA THR A 3 2.83 -12.74 -15.59
C THR A 3 2.45 -12.42 -14.16
N ASN A 4 3.34 -11.82 -13.39
CA ASN A 4 2.99 -11.40 -12.05
C ASN A 4 1.95 -10.29 -12.20
N SER A 5 0.69 -10.64 -11.98
CA SER A 5 -0.43 -9.72 -12.07
C SER A 5 -0.18 -8.59 -11.07
N ILE A 6 -0.51 -7.35 -11.44
CA ILE A 6 -0.37 -6.21 -10.53
C ILE A 6 -1.18 -6.52 -9.26
N PRO A 7 -0.57 -6.48 -8.06
CA PRO A 7 -1.25 -6.89 -6.84
C PRO A 7 -2.52 -6.09 -6.60
N ARG A 8 -3.64 -6.78 -6.37
CA ARG A 8 -4.88 -6.14 -5.95
C ARG A 8 -4.88 -5.93 -4.44
N VAL A 9 -5.16 -4.70 -4.02
CA VAL A 9 -5.03 -4.25 -2.63
C VAL A 9 -6.22 -3.41 -2.20
N LYS A 10 -6.43 -3.32 -0.90
CA LYS A 10 -7.36 -2.38 -0.26
C LYS A 10 -6.57 -1.45 0.67
N VAL A 11 -6.86 -0.16 0.60
CA VAL A 11 -6.13 0.88 1.35
C VAL A 11 -7.00 1.38 2.49
N TYR A 12 -6.39 1.60 3.64
CA TYR A 12 -7.06 2.09 4.84
C TYR A 12 -6.32 3.24 5.50
N GLU A 13 -7.09 4.11 6.17
CA GLU A 13 -6.61 5.16 7.08
C GLU A 13 -7.23 4.94 8.46
N LEU A 14 -6.45 5.08 9.53
CA LEU A 14 -6.98 5.08 10.88
C LEU A 14 -7.60 6.45 11.20
N SER A 15 -8.88 6.45 11.53
CA SER A 15 -9.59 7.64 12.02
C SER A 15 -9.22 7.99 13.46
N SER A 16 -9.50 9.23 13.87
CA SER A 16 -9.34 9.69 15.26
C SER A 16 -10.16 8.90 16.28
N ASP A 17 -11.22 8.21 15.85
CA ASP A 17 -12.04 7.32 16.69
C ASP A 17 -11.50 5.89 16.77
N ALA A 18 -10.25 5.66 16.34
CA ALA A 18 -9.58 4.36 16.28
C ALA A 18 -10.29 3.32 15.38
N ASN A 19 -11.01 3.79 14.34
CA ASN A 19 -11.61 2.93 13.32
C ASN A 19 -10.84 3.02 12.01
N TRP A 20 -10.61 1.89 11.34
CA TRP A 20 -10.02 1.84 10.01
C TRP A 20 -11.06 2.18 8.93
N ASN A 21 -10.84 3.29 8.24
CA ASN A 21 -11.64 3.73 7.11
C ASN A 21 -11.13 3.09 5.82
N ASP A 22 -12.02 2.48 5.04
CA ASP A 22 -11.71 1.96 3.70
C ASP A 22 -11.63 3.12 2.70
N LEU A 23 -10.45 3.33 2.11
CA LEU A 23 -10.21 4.37 1.11
C LEU A 23 -10.47 3.88 -0.32
N GLY A 24 -10.59 2.56 -0.53
CA GLY A 24 -10.83 1.97 -1.83
C GLY A 24 -10.05 0.69 -2.09
N THR A 25 -10.38 0.05 -3.21
CA THR A 25 -9.72 -1.16 -3.71
C THR A 25 -9.12 -0.87 -5.08
N GLY A 26 -7.92 -1.37 -5.33
CA GLY A 26 -7.16 -1.01 -6.52
C GLY A 26 -5.97 -1.90 -6.78
N TYR A 27 -5.18 -1.52 -7.78
CA TYR A 27 -3.97 -2.22 -8.21
C TYR A 27 -2.73 -1.46 -7.76
N CYS A 28 -1.85 -2.16 -7.05
CA CYS A 28 -0.69 -1.61 -6.38
C CYS A 28 0.57 -1.69 -7.26
N THR A 29 1.27 -0.57 -7.44
CA THR A 29 2.57 -0.54 -8.09
C THR A 29 3.62 0.09 -7.17
N PHE A 30 4.80 -0.52 -7.17
CA PHE A 30 5.98 0.02 -6.50
C PHE A 30 6.95 0.55 -7.55
N GLU A 31 7.34 1.80 -7.40
CA GLU A 31 8.25 2.49 -8.31
C GLU A 31 9.52 2.88 -7.55
N ASN A 32 10.67 2.74 -8.22
CA ASN A 32 11.92 3.33 -7.77
C ASN A 32 12.41 4.27 -8.88
N VAL A 33 12.51 5.56 -8.57
CA VAL A 33 12.99 6.59 -9.50
C VAL A 33 13.99 7.47 -8.76
N ASP A 34 15.23 7.53 -9.23
CA ASP A 34 16.30 8.37 -8.65
C ASP A 34 16.47 8.20 -7.13
N ASP A 35 16.54 6.95 -6.67
CA ASP A 35 16.64 6.57 -5.25
C ASP A 35 15.42 6.95 -4.37
N GLN A 36 14.32 7.40 -4.98
CA GLN A 36 13.02 7.57 -4.32
C GLN A 36 12.13 6.37 -4.59
N TYR A 37 11.67 5.73 -3.51
CA TYR A 37 10.73 4.63 -3.57
C TYR A 37 9.32 5.17 -3.42
N ARG A 38 8.37 4.65 -4.19
CA ARG A 38 6.98 5.13 -4.19
C ARG A 38 6.01 3.98 -4.29
N ILE A 39 4.92 4.06 -3.51
CA ILE A 39 3.79 3.16 -3.61
C ILE A 39 2.60 3.92 -4.22
N LYS A 40 1.99 3.31 -5.24
CA LYS A 40 0.79 3.83 -5.90
C LYS A 40 -0.29 2.78 -5.90
N VAL A 41 -1.52 3.21 -5.67
CA VAL A 41 -2.71 2.36 -5.82
C VAL A 41 -3.69 3.08 -6.74
N VAL A 42 -3.91 2.50 -7.92
CA VAL A 42 -4.91 2.98 -8.89
C VAL A 42 -6.22 2.25 -8.66
N SER A 43 -7.35 2.96 -8.65
CA SER A 43 -8.68 2.39 -8.43
C SER A 43 -9.01 1.28 -9.43
N GLU A 44 -9.68 0.22 -8.96
CA GLU A 44 -10.15 -0.84 -9.85
C GLU A 44 -11.38 -0.44 -10.69
N ASP A 45 -12.08 0.61 -10.29
CA ASP A 45 -13.28 1.11 -10.97
C ASP A 45 -12.98 2.20 -12.02
N ASP A 46 -11.86 2.93 -11.85
CA ASP A 46 -11.45 4.04 -12.71
C ASP A 46 -9.93 4.24 -12.70
N ASP A 47 -9.27 3.91 -13.81
CA ASP A 47 -7.81 4.00 -13.99
C ASP A 47 -7.26 5.44 -13.85
N SER A 48 -8.11 6.47 -13.87
CA SER A 48 -7.72 7.87 -13.64
C SER A 48 -7.72 8.28 -12.17
N VAL A 49 -8.24 7.43 -11.28
CA VAL A 49 -8.35 7.71 -9.84
C VAL A 49 -7.20 7.04 -9.09
N LEU A 50 -6.37 7.86 -8.43
CA LEU A 50 -5.37 7.40 -7.47
C LEU A 50 -5.98 7.33 -6.07
N ILE A 51 -5.96 6.14 -5.47
CA ILE A 51 -6.36 5.91 -4.07
C ILE A 51 -5.19 6.26 -3.13
N LEU A 52 -3.98 5.92 -3.54
CA LEU A 52 -2.75 6.16 -2.78
C LEU A 52 -1.63 6.57 -3.73
N ASP A 53 -0.82 7.54 -3.33
CA ASP A 53 0.35 7.98 -4.08
C ASP A 53 1.44 8.53 -3.15
N ASN A 54 2.08 7.63 -2.40
CA ASN A 54 2.97 7.98 -1.28
C ASN A 54 4.43 7.63 -1.58
N GLU A 55 5.32 8.57 -1.25
CA GLU A 55 6.76 8.32 -1.19
C GLU A 55 7.08 7.46 0.04
N LEU A 56 7.83 6.39 -0.15
CA LEU A 56 8.26 5.51 0.93
C LEU A 56 9.52 6.07 1.58
N LEU A 57 9.42 6.36 2.87
CA LEU A 57 10.51 6.93 3.65
C LEU A 57 11.23 5.82 4.41
N LEU A 58 12.52 5.62 4.14
CA LEU A 58 13.32 4.53 4.75
C LEU A 58 13.40 4.61 6.28
N ASP A 59 13.24 5.80 6.85
CA ASP A 59 13.26 6.02 8.30
C ASP A 59 11.89 5.74 8.96
N GLU A 60 10.82 5.57 8.17
CA GLU A 60 9.48 5.26 8.69
C GLU A 60 9.33 3.79 9.05
N LYS A 61 8.55 3.53 10.10
CA LYS A 61 8.36 2.18 10.64
C LYS A 61 7.22 1.47 9.92
N TYR A 62 7.51 0.92 8.75
CA TYR A 62 6.64 -0.08 8.15
C TYR A 62 6.62 -1.35 9.02
N GLN A 63 5.42 -1.90 9.20
CA GLN A 63 5.21 -3.12 9.96
C GLN A 63 4.35 -4.06 9.12
N LYS A 64 4.81 -5.30 8.98
CA LYS A 64 4.01 -6.35 8.38
C LYS A 64 3.19 -7.03 9.46
N GLU A 65 1.88 -6.89 9.36
CA GLU A 65 0.94 -7.66 10.16
C GLU A 65 0.42 -8.84 9.33
N GLN A 66 0.35 -10.02 9.95
CA GLN A 66 -0.03 -11.24 9.23
C GLN A 66 0.88 -11.48 7.99
N SER A 67 0.36 -12.17 6.97
CA SER A 67 1.07 -12.41 5.71
C SER A 67 0.59 -11.51 4.55
N SER A 68 -0.37 -10.62 4.78
CA SER A 68 -1.03 -9.86 3.72
C SER A 68 -1.35 -8.40 4.09
N LEU A 69 -0.87 -7.88 5.22
CA LEU A 69 -1.15 -6.52 5.68
C LEU A 69 0.16 -5.79 5.99
N ILE A 70 0.31 -4.58 5.47
CA ILE A 70 1.39 -3.67 5.84
C ILE A 70 0.77 -2.42 6.45
N VAL A 71 1.27 -2.00 7.60
CA VAL A 71 0.83 -0.84 8.38
C VAL A 71 2.00 0.11 8.57
N TRP A 72 1.76 1.42 8.46
CA TRP A 72 2.77 2.45 8.69
C TRP A 72 2.12 3.77 9.10
N THR A 73 2.92 4.72 9.58
CA THR A 73 2.47 6.07 9.91
C THR A 73 3.07 7.04 8.90
N GLU A 74 2.24 7.81 8.22
CA GLU A 74 2.66 8.89 7.33
C GLU A 74 3.03 10.17 8.11
N PRO A 75 3.83 11.08 7.53
CA PRO A 75 4.06 12.40 8.09
C PRO A 75 2.72 13.10 8.44
N GLY A 76 2.61 13.58 9.68
CA GLY A 76 1.37 14.16 10.20
C GLY A 76 0.53 13.22 11.06
N ASP A 77 1.13 12.15 11.59
CA ASP A 77 0.52 11.19 12.53
C ASP A 77 -0.72 10.49 11.95
N LYS A 78 -0.67 10.19 10.65
CA LYS A 78 -1.74 9.49 9.94
C LYS A 78 -1.36 8.04 9.76
N ASP A 79 -2.00 7.15 10.50
CA ASP A 79 -1.77 5.72 10.35
C ASP A 79 -2.49 5.18 9.10
N MET A 80 -1.75 4.43 8.31
CA MET A 80 -2.15 3.87 7.03
C MET A 80 -1.98 2.36 7.06
N ALA A 81 -2.82 1.66 6.31
CA ALA A 81 -2.65 0.25 6.07
C ALA A 81 -2.99 -0.13 4.64
N ILE A 82 -2.29 -1.14 4.12
CA ILE A 82 -2.54 -1.73 2.80
C ILE A 82 -2.69 -3.24 2.95
N SER A 83 -3.86 -3.75 2.58
CA SER A 83 -4.19 -5.17 2.65
C SER A 83 -4.16 -5.76 1.25
N PHE A 84 -3.32 -6.77 1.06
CA PHE A 84 -3.18 -7.49 -0.20
C PHE A 84 -4.21 -8.61 -0.26
N GLN A 85 -4.80 -8.78 -1.44
CA GLN A 85 -5.66 -9.93 -1.69
C GLN A 85 -4.88 -11.26 -1.60
N GLU A 86 -3.66 -11.28 -2.15
CA GLU A 86 -2.78 -12.45 -2.15
C GLU A 86 -1.59 -12.22 -1.22
N ALA A 87 -1.36 -13.14 -0.29
CA ALA A 87 -0.28 -13.05 0.69
C ALA A 87 1.12 -13.11 0.03
N ASP A 88 1.27 -13.88 -1.03
CA ASP A 88 2.54 -14.01 -1.74
C ASP A 88 2.97 -12.66 -2.35
N SER A 89 2.03 -11.91 -2.93
CA SER A 89 2.30 -10.55 -3.43
C SER A 89 2.70 -9.59 -2.29
N CYS A 90 2.10 -9.70 -1.11
CA CYS A 90 2.52 -8.91 0.05
C CYS A 90 3.96 -9.23 0.46
N LEU A 91 4.33 -10.52 0.46
CA LEU A 91 5.67 -10.95 0.83
C LEU A 91 6.71 -10.49 -0.20
N GLU A 92 6.40 -10.58 -1.49
CA GLU A 92 7.26 -10.07 -2.56
C GLU A 92 7.54 -8.58 -2.38
N ILE A 93 6.50 -7.79 -2.13
CA ILE A 93 6.62 -6.35 -1.87
C ILE A 93 7.41 -6.06 -0.60
N TRP A 94 7.15 -6.81 0.48
CA TRP A 94 7.81 -6.57 1.77
C TRP A 94 9.34 -6.79 1.72
N TYR A 95 9.81 -7.67 0.84
CA TYR A 95 11.23 -7.99 0.69
C TYR A 95 11.92 -7.26 -0.49
N PHE A 96 11.17 -6.46 -1.26
CA PHE A 96 11.69 -5.65 -2.36
C PHE A 96 12.54 -4.49 -1.83
#